data_AF-A0A8K0XV40-F1
#
_entry.id   AF-A0A8K0XV40-F1
#
_cell.length_a   1.000
_cell.length_b   1.000
_cell.length_c   1.000
_cell.angle_alpha   90.00
_cell.angle_beta   90.00
_cell.angle_gamma   90.00
#
_symmetry.space_group_name_H-M   'P 1'
#
loop_
_entity.id
_entity.type
_entity.pdbx_description
1 polymer ?
#
loop_
_entity_poly.entity_id
_entity_poly.type
_entity_poly.pdbx_seq_one_letter_code
_entity_poly.pdbx_strand_id
1 'polypeptide(L)'
;MSRLAAPSSQPGWSSRTSFAALEIESGEESEEELSVDEPATSPADGSEPAKLTKSALKKQKALARQEKRLQEKAARAAARARSAQVSPAPEQQQATNASVPEKPKPTPEAEVAKSNDASDVVEDAPPPAQEPTERKPQSNGHVLVSVQDVVPPVLAAQPVPPLPAPSPDPTEATQPPPVPQPEVRREHVDVPARQKEALPSVPSAQESESAKKRQNALTRTLWTFIMIGGFLTLLLMGHVYMIILVMLCSTLVYREVTALFSLKSKDSDTPQTRGRDPWSKTLNWYFFAVANYYLYGESIIYYFKHVVFSDAQLTIFATNHRIISFALYTIGFVGFVMSLKRGYLKQQFGLFCWVHMTLLLIVVSSHFIVNNILEGMIWFWVPASLVICNDVFAYIWGITIGRTPLIKLSPKKTVEGFVGAFFSTVVFGVVWGTYFMQFQYMICPVNDLGVSAFDSGHCEPNPVFLWRDWTMPAPLGVLLSTVLGRTVTTIPYAPYQLHLLTMSCFASLVAPFGGFFASGFKRAFDIKDFGQSIPGHGGMTDRMDCQFLMGVFTYVYYSSLIREVHVTVGSVLQTIVSGLTVTQQLELMADLKRYLEGQGIAVNI
;
A
#
# COMPACT_ATOMS: atom_id res chain seq x y z
N MET A 1 18.46 20.16 -84.50
CA MET A 1 18.21 18.83 -83.90
C MET A 1 18.01 19.02 -82.40
N SER A 2 17.23 18.27 -81.63
CA SER A 2 16.00 17.48 -81.88
C SER A 2 15.57 16.88 -80.53
N ARG A 3 14.30 17.06 -80.09
CA ARG A 3 13.67 16.38 -78.92
C ARG A 3 14.23 16.82 -77.54
N LEU A 4 13.48 16.78 -76.42
CA LEU A 4 12.05 16.52 -76.16
C LEU A 4 11.60 17.30 -74.88
N ALA A 5 10.32 17.24 -74.50
CA ALA A 5 9.71 18.09 -73.47
C ALA A 5 9.43 17.38 -72.12
N ALA A 6 9.08 18.19 -71.11
CA ALA A 6 8.41 17.82 -69.85
C ALA A 6 6.88 17.53 -70.10
N PRO A 7 6.00 17.21 -69.10
CA PRO A 7 6.19 17.23 -67.64
C PRO A 7 5.51 16.10 -66.80
N SER A 8 5.58 16.26 -65.47
CA SER A 8 4.62 15.81 -64.43
C SER A 8 4.49 14.34 -64.03
N SER A 9 4.40 14.11 -62.71
CA SER A 9 3.46 13.16 -62.07
C SER A 9 3.45 13.34 -60.54
N GLN A 10 2.28 13.11 -59.93
CA GLN A 10 2.01 12.95 -58.50
C GLN A 10 1.01 11.79 -58.37
N PRO A 11 0.99 11.02 -57.25
CA PRO A 11 0.25 11.48 -56.06
C PRO A 11 0.86 11.05 -54.70
N GLY A 12 0.31 11.58 -53.61
CA GLY A 12 0.57 11.10 -52.24
C GLY A 12 -0.57 10.24 -51.68
N TRP A 13 -0.39 9.67 -50.48
CA TRP A 13 -1.47 9.02 -49.72
C TRP A 13 -1.26 9.19 -48.21
N SER A 14 -2.25 9.77 -47.51
CA SER A 14 -2.34 9.77 -46.05
C SER A 14 -2.96 8.47 -45.53
N SER A 15 -2.23 7.68 -44.74
CA SER A 15 -2.76 6.49 -44.08
C SER A 15 -3.63 6.86 -42.87
N ARG A 16 -4.95 6.84 -43.04
CA ARG A 16 -5.93 6.85 -41.93
C ARG A 16 -5.69 5.63 -41.03
N THR A 17 -5.55 5.83 -39.72
CA THR A 17 -5.61 4.73 -38.75
C THR A 17 -7.05 4.29 -38.51
N SER A 18 -7.30 2.98 -38.55
CA SER A 18 -8.64 2.39 -38.59
C SER A 18 -9.42 2.49 -37.26
N PHE A 19 -10.10 3.61 -37.03
CA PHE A 19 -11.11 3.77 -35.97
C PHE A 19 -12.41 4.49 -36.39
N ALA A 20 -12.54 4.87 -37.67
CA ALA A 20 -13.70 5.57 -38.23
C ALA A 20 -14.76 4.60 -38.79
N ALA A 21 -15.19 3.62 -37.97
CA ALA A 21 -16.14 2.57 -38.39
C ALA A 21 -17.21 2.23 -37.32
N LEU A 22 -17.32 3.07 -36.27
CA LEU A 22 -18.34 2.99 -35.22
C LEU A 22 -18.81 4.40 -34.84
N GLU A 23 -19.35 5.11 -35.82
CA GLU A 23 -20.21 6.26 -35.53
C GLU A 23 -21.56 5.74 -35.01
N ILE A 24 -21.92 6.16 -33.79
CA ILE A 24 -23.29 6.13 -33.28
C ILE A 24 -23.62 7.58 -32.99
N GLU A 25 -24.72 8.06 -33.54
CA GLU A 25 -25.15 9.45 -33.40
C GLU A 25 -25.36 9.83 -31.92
N SER A 26 -24.79 10.97 -31.52
CA SER A 26 -25.19 11.72 -30.34
C SER A 26 -25.26 13.18 -30.74
N GLY A 27 -26.46 13.78 -30.63
CA GLY A 27 -26.80 15.05 -31.28
C GLY A 27 -25.99 16.27 -30.83
N GLU A 28 -26.11 17.31 -31.64
CA GLU A 28 -25.56 18.64 -31.41
C GLU A 28 -26.21 19.32 -30.20
N GLU A 29 -25.40 20.05 -29.42
CA GLU A 29 -25.86 21.28 -28.76
C GLU A 29 -24.67 22.24 -28.73
N SER A 30 -24.83 23.42 -29.33
CA SER A 30 -23.80 24.43 -29.51
C SER A 30 -24.09 25.66 -28.66
N GLU A 31 -23.11 26.11 -27.88
CA GLU A 31 -23.13 27.44 -27.24
C GLU A 31 -22.10 28.36 -27.93
N GLU A 32 -22.50 29.60 -28.17
CA GLU A 32 -21.75 30.59 -28.96
C GLU A 32 -20.77 31.40 -28.09
N GLU A 33 -19.48 31.49 -28.47
CA GLU A 33 -18.60 32.53 -27.91
C GLU A 33 -18.79 33.85 -28.68
N LEU A 34 -19.62 34.74 -28.11
CA LEU A 34 -19.87 36.07 -28.63
C LEU A 34 -18.63 36.98 -28.44
N SER A 35 -17.84 37.14 -29.51
CA SER A 35 -16.75 38.11 -29.56
C SER A 35 -17.27 39.54 -29.75
N VAL A 36 -16.81 40.47 -28.91
CA VAL A 36 -17.09 41.91 -29.04
C VAL A 36 -15.78 42.68 -29.03
N ASP A 37 -15.34 43.10 -30.22
CA ASP A 37 -14.35 44.17 -30.39
C ASP A 37 -15.05 45.54 -30.30
N GLU A 38 -14.42 46.51 -29.64
CA GLU A 38 -14.62 47.95 -29.88
C GLU A 38 -13.40 48.76 -29.36
N PRO A 39 -13.18 50.00 -29.85
CA PRO A 39 -11.82 50.44 -30.18
C PRO A 39 -11.14 51.38 -29.18
N ALA A 40 -9.84 51.60 -29.41
CA ALA A 40 -9.04 52.55 -28.65
C ALA A 40 -9.40 54.02 -28.95
N THR A 41 -9.88 54.75 -27.95
CA THR A 41 -9.81 56.21 -27.89
C THR A 41 -9.37 56.68 -26.50
N SER A 42 -8.63 57.79 -26.46
CA SER A 42 -8.24 58.50 -25.24
C SER A 42 -8.69 59.96 -25.34
N PRO A 43 -9.23 60.52 -24.26
CA PRO A 43 -8.47 61.62 -23.65
C PRO A 43 -8.30 61.43 -22.13
N ALA A 44 -7.50 62.31 -21.52
CA ALA A 44 -7.19 62.26 -20.09
C ALA A 44 -8.10 63.17 -19.25
N ASP A 45 -8.48 62.70 -18.06
CA ASP A 45 -8.59 63.54 -16.88
C ASP A 45 -8.19 62.73 -15.62
N GLY A 46 -7.84 63.41 -14.53
CA GLY A 46 -7.02 62.85 -13.45
C GLY A 46 -7.77 62.40 -12.20
N SER A 47 -7.85 61.09 -11.95
CA SER A 47 -7.80 60.52 -10.59
C SER A 47 -7.61 58.98 -10.61
N GLU A 48 -6.47 58.47 -10.12
CA GLU A 48 -6.29 57.03 -9.97
C GLU A 48 -7.01 56.50 -8.71
N PRO A 49 -7.93 55.52 -8.82
CA PRO A 49 -8.37 54.74 -7.67
C PRO A 49 -7.23 53.80 -7.22
N ALA A 50 -6.90 53.83 -5.93
CA ALA A 50 -5.74 53.14 -5.38
C ALA A 50 -5.73 51.63 -5.67
N LYS A 51 -4.73 51.18 -6.45
CA LYS A 51 -4.56 49.79 -6.89
C LYS A 51 -4.31 48.84 -5.70
N LEU A 52 -5.36 48.12 -5.29
CA LEU A 52 -5.33 47.12 -4.21
C LEU A 52 -4.18 46.13 -4.39
N THR A 53 -3.32 46.00 -3.37
CA THR A 53 -2.17 45.09 -3.42
C THR A 53 -2.60 43.64 -3.58
N LYS A 54 -1.74 42.82 -4.22
CA LYS A 54 -2.01 41.38 -4.49
C LYS A 54 -2.38 40.57 -3.25
N SER A 55 -1.96 41.02 -2.05
CA SER A 55 -2.36 40.44 -0.76
C SER A 55 -3.83 40.72 -0.42
N ALA A 56 -4.30 41.97 -0.57
CA ALA A 56 -5.68 42.35 -0.33
C ALA A 56 -6.65 41.63 -1.27
N LEU A 57 -6.32 41.56 -2.57
CA LEU A 57 -7.12 40.83 -3.55
C LEU A 57 -7.24 39.33 -3.21
N LYS A 58 -6.17 38.71 -2.68
CA LYS A 58 -6.17 37.32 -2.20
C LYS A 58 -7.03 37.14 -0.95
N LYS A 59 -7.01 38.11 -0.02
CA LYS A 59 -7.87 38.11 1.19
C LYS A 59 -9.35 38.24 0.82
N GLN A 60 -9.69 39.14 -0.12
CA GLN A 60 -11.05 39.33 -0.63
C GLN A 60 -11.59 38.06 -1.33
N LYS A 61 -10.79 37.43 -2.21
CA LYS A 61 -11.15 36.14 -2.84
C LYS A 61 -11.26 34.97 -1.83
N ALA A 62 -10.61 35.05 -0.67
CA ALA A 62 -10.78 34.08 0.41
C ALA A 62 -12.11 34.29 1.17
N LEU A 63 -12.46 35.55 1.48
CA LEU A 63 -13.72 35.91 2.14
C LEU A 63 -14.94 35.53 1.30
N ALA A 64 -14.96 35.88 0.00
CA ALA A 64 -16.05 35.49 -0.91
C ALA A 64 -16.23 33.96 -1.01
N ARG A 65 -15.14 33.18 -0.94
CA ARG A 65 -15.19 31.71 -0.87
C ARG A 65 -15.72 31.18 0.46
N GLN A 66 -15.57 31.93 1.55
CA GLN A 66 -16.13 31.61 2.86
C GLN A 66 -17.63 31.93 2.93
N GLU A 67 -18.05 33.06 2.36
CA GLU A 67 -19.46 33.47 2.25
C GLU A 67 -20.26 32.49 1.39
N LYS A 68 -19.76 32.11 0.20
CA LYS A 68 -20.42 31.09 -0.64
C LYS A 68 -20.61 29.75 0.11
N ARG A 69 -19.60 29.33 0.90
CA ARG A 69 -19.70 28.11 1.74
C ARG A 69 -20.68 28.25 2.91
N LEU A 70 -20.95 29.45 3.39
CA LEU A 70 -22.00 29.71 4.39
C LEU A 70 -23.38 29.70 3.75
N GLN A 71 -23.54 30.30 2.56
CA GLN A 71 -24.78 30.26 1.77
C GLN A 71 -25.14 28.82 1.37
N GLU A 72 -24.18 28.01 0.88
CA GLU A 72 -24.40 26.58 0.57
C GLU A 72 -24.83 25.76 1.81
N LYS A 73 -24.30 26.08 3.00
CA LYS A 73 -24.74 25.44 4.26
C LYS A 73 -26.16 25.89 4.65
N ALA A 74 -26.47 27.18 4.53
CA ALA A 74 -27.80 27.72 4.82
C ALA A 74 -28.86 27.13 3.88
N ALA A 75 -28.58 27.04 2.58
CA ALA A 75 -29.45 26.41 1.59
C ALA A 75 -29.71 24.92 1.91
N ARG A 76 -28.67 24.16 2.29
CA ARG A 76 -28.82 22.75 2.71
C ARG A 76 -29.60 22.59 4.02
N ALA A 77 -29.50 23.54 4.95
CA ALA A 77 -30.31 23.56 6.16
C ALA A 77 -31.79 23.87 5.86
N ALA A 78 -32.06 24.88 5.01
CA ALA A 78 -33.40 25.24 4.57
C ALA A 78 -34.09 24.10 3.78
N ALA A 79 -33.34 23.40 2.92
CA ALA A 79 -33.84 22.22 2.22
C ALA A 79 -34.24 21.10 3.20
N ARG A 80 -33.43 20.82 4.23
CA ARG A 80 -33.76 19.87 5.29
C ARG A 80 -35.00 20.26 6.09
N ALA A 81 -35.17 21.55 6.40
CA ALA A 81 -36.35 22.04 7.09
C ALA A 81 -37.63 21.83 6.26
N ARG A 82 -37.61 22.12 4.95
CA ARG A 82 -38.75 21.87 4.05
C ARG A 82 -39.10 20.39 3.94
N SER A 83 -38.11 19.49 3.88
CA SER A 83 -38.36 18.04 3.87
C SER A 83 -38.94 17.48 5.18
N ALA A 84 -38.96 18.25 6.27
CA ALA A 84 -39.55 17.85 7.55
C ALA A 84 -41.02 18.27 7.72
N GLN A 85 -41.61 18.99 6.76
CA GLN A 85 -42.98 19.53 6.86
C GLN A 85 -44.02 18.80 5.98
N VAL A 86 -43.67 17.69 5.35
CA VAL A 86 -44.56 16.96 4.42
C VAL A 86 -44.69 15.48 4.79
N SER A 87 -45.62 15.17 5.69
CA SER A 87 -46.17 13.82 5.90
C SER A 87 -47.50 13.91 6.66
N PRO A 88 -48.65 13.62 6.02
CA PRO A 88 -49.88 13.26 6.72
C PRO A 88 -49.86 11.77 7.07
N ALA A 89 -50.49 11.40 8.20
CA ALA A 89 -50.74 10.02 8.58
C ALA A 89 -52.25 9.69 8.48
N PRO A 90 -52.63 8.43 8.27
CA PRO A 90 -53.96 7.92 8.60
C PRO A 90 -53.93 7.10 9.91
N GLU A 91 -55.08 7.04 10.59
CA GLU A 91 -55.25 6.47 11.93
C GLU A 91 -55.46 4.94 11.95
N GLN A 92 -55.38 4.35 13.15
CA GLN A 92 -55.77 2.97 13.43
C GLN A 92 -57.19 2.90 13.99
N GLN A 93 -57.97 1.89 13.59
CA GLN A 93 -59.07 1.36 14.41
C GLN A 93 -59.05 -0.19 14.37
N GLN A 94 -59.42 -0.82 15.48
CA GLN A 94 -59.52 -2.27 15.65
C GLN A 94 -60.94 -2.66 16.08
N ALA A 95 -61.56 -3.66 15.45
CA ALA A 95 -62.63 -4.49 16.06
C ALA A 95 -62.96 -5.75 15.23
N THR A 96 -62.51 -6.92 15.72
CA THR A 96 -63.23 -8.21 15.85
C THR A 96 -64.35 -8.68 14.86
N ASN A 97 -64.22 -9.97 14.48
CA ASN A 97 -65.26 -11.04 14.36
C ASN A 97 -65.91 -11.45 13.01
N ALA A 98 -65.96 -12.79 12.85
CA ALA A 98 -67.00 -13.66 12.27
C ALA A 98 -67.07 -14.04 10.74
N SER A 99 -67.06 -15.37 10.52
CA SER A 99 -67.82 -16.19 9.54
C SER A 99 -67.82 -15.94 8.00
N VAL A 100 -67.11 -16.85 7.30
CA VAL A 100 -67.49 -17.67 6.10
C VAL A 100 -68.99 -17.59 5.69
N PRO A 101 -69.39 -17.45 4.38
CA PRO A 101 -69.01 -18.33 3.24
C PRO A 101 -68.85 -17.61 1.85
N GLU A 102 -68.76 -18.20 0.64
CA GLU A 102 -68.63 -19.61 0.18
C GLU A 102 -67.69 -19.81 -1.05
N LYS A 103 -68.21 -19.71 -2.30
CA LYS A 103 -67.66 -20.24 -3.59
C LYS A 103 -68.47 -19.65 -4.79
N PRO A 104 -68.25 -19.98 -6.10
CA PRO A 104 -67.54 -21.14 -6.67
C PRO A 104 -66.48 -20.85 -7.76
N LYS A 105 -65.93 -21.96 -8.28
CA LYS A 105 -64.92 -22.12 -9.35
C LYS A 105 -65.59 -22.20 -10.74
N PRO A 106 -64.79 -22.16 -11.83
CA PRO A 106 -64.86 -23.26 -12.81
C PRO A 106 -63.56 -24.09 -12.86
N THR A 107 -63.59 -25.24 -13.55
CA THR A 107 -62.55 -26.31 -13.48
C THR A 107 -62.34 -26.99 -14.86
N PRO A 108 -61.62 -28.13 -15.06
CA PRO A 108 -60.68 -28.25 -16.17
C PRO A 108 -60.88 -29.52 -17.05
N GLU A 109 -59.85 -29.86 -17.83
CA GLU A 109 -59.58 -31.20 -18.40
C GLU A 109 -58.14 -31.58 -17.90
N ALA A 110 -57.87 -32.74 -17.28
CA ALA A 110 -57.85 -34.14 -17.77
C ALA A 110 -56.66 -34.40 -18.74
N GLU A 111 -55.85 -35.47 -18.66
CA GLU A 111 -55.86 -36.81 -18.00
C GLU A 111 -54.55 -37.00 -17.14
N VAL A 112 -54.27 -37.99 -16.26
CA VAL A 112 -54.52 -39.45 -16.11
C VAL A 112 -53.72 -40.33 -17.11
N ALA A 113 -53.20 -41.53 -16.82
CA ALA A 113 -52.19 -42.02 -15.83
C ALA A 113 -51.91 -43.54 -16.11
N LYS A 114 -50.87 -44.17 -15.48
CA LYS A 114 -50.47 -45.63 -15.52
C LYS A 114 -49.55 -46.07 -16.70
N SER A 115 -48.72 -47.14 -16.65
CA SER A 115 -48.16 -47.96 -15.53
C SER A 115 -47.09 -49.02 -15.98
N ASN A 116 -46.12 -49.30 -15.11
CA ASN A 116 -45.48 -50.61 -14.76
C ASN A 116 -44.55 -51.43 -15.69
N ASP A 117 -43.77 -52.31 -15.02
CA ASP A 117 -42.94 -53.48 -15.42
C ASP A 117 -41.61 -53.23 -16.20
N ALA A 118 -40.42 -53.81 -15.93
CA ALA A 118 -39.91 -55.13 -15.41
C ALA A 118 -39.63 -56.18 -16.53
N SER A 119 -38.66 -57.14 -16.51
CA SER A 119 -37.49 -57.52 -15.65
C SER A 119 -36.79 -58.80 -16.25
N ASP A 120 -35.48 -59.16 -16.17
CA ASP A 120 -34.20 -58.52 -15.78
C ASP A 120 -33.04 -58.90 -16.77
N VAL A 121 -31.98 -59.73 -16.58
CA VAL A 121 -31.43 -60.67 -15.53
C VAL A 121 -29.90 -60.98 -15.80
N VAL A 122 -29.24 -61.78 -14.95
CA VAL A 122 -27.93 -62.54 -15.01
C VAL A 122 -26.67 -61.85 -14.40
N GLU A 123 -26.21 -62.16 -13.17
CA GLU A 123 -25.32 -63.28 -12.68
C GLU A 123 -23.80 -63.04 -12.95
N ASP A 124 -22.81 -63.35 -12.08
CA ASP A 124 -22.63 -64.42 -11.06
C ASP A 124 -21.62 -64.03 -9.92
N ALA A 125 -21.31 -64.91 -8.94
CA ALA A 125 -20.42 -64.73 -7.76
C ALA A 125 -19.70 -66.07 -7.32
N PRO A 126 -19.37 -66.44 -6.05
CA PRO A 126 -19.02 -65.70 -4.82
C PRO A 126 -17.64 -66.02 -4.10
N PRO A 127 -17.49 -66.76 -2.95
CA PRO A 127 -16.81 -66.30 -1.69
C PRO A 127 -15.62 -67.23 -1.23
N PRO A 128 -15.15 -67.38 0.06
CA PRO A 128 -15.48 -66.77 1.37
C PRO A 128 -14.35 -66.46 2.42
N ALA A 129 -14.71 -65.72 3.49
CA ALA A 129 -14.40 -65.83 4.95
C ALA A 129 -12.98 -66.06 5.56
N GLN A 130 -12.65 -65.34 6.66
CA GLN A 130 -12.73 -65.82 8.08
C GLN A 130 -12.35 -64.75 9.16
N GLU A 131 -12.74 -65.02 10.43
CA GLU A 131 -12.47 -64.29 11.71
C GLU A 131 -11.22 -64.90 12.45
N PRO A 132 -10.76 -64.52 13.70
CA PRO A 132 -11.42 -63.76 14.79
C PRO A 132 -10.56 -62.78 15.66
N THR A 133 -11.27 -62.20 16.66
CA THR A 133 -10.91 -61.55 17.95
C THR A 133 -9.51 -61.69 18.59
N GLU A 134 -9.10 -60.71 19.43
CA GLU A 134 -9.03 -60.90 20.91
C GLU A 134 -9.01 -59.63 21.82
N ARG A 135 -9.73 -59.76 22.96
CA ARG A 135 -9.61 -59.18 24.33
C ARG A 135 -9.19 -57.72 24.62
N LYS A 136 -10.21 -56.96 25.05
CA LYS A 136 -10.24 -56.05 26.25
C LYS A 136 -9.99 -56.86 27.57
N PRO A 137 -9.71 -56.28 28.77
CA PRO A 137 -10.59 -55.28 29.42
C PRO A 137 -10.02 -54.32 30.52
N GLN A 138 -10.95 -53.48 31.05
CA GLN A 138 -10.98 -52.86 32.40
C GLN A 138 -9.97 -51.71 32.73
N SER A 139 -10.26 -50.78 33.66
CA SER A 139 -11.42 -50.69 34.59
C SER A 139 -11.92 -49.25 34.84
N ASN A 140 -13.24 -49.10 35.03
CA ASN A 140 -14.01 -48.29 36.01
C ASN A 140 -13.69 -46.79 36.24
N GLY A 141 -14.67 -45.91 36.56
CA GLY A 141 -16.13 -46.10 36.77
C GLY A 141 -16.85 -44.79 37.21
N HIS A 142 -18.13 -44.89 37.58
CA HIS A 142 -19.08 -43.79 37.96
C HIS A 142 -19.55 -42.87 36.81
N VAL A 143 -20.83 -42.83 36.36
CA VAL A 143 -22.14 -43.41 36.79
C VAL A 143 -22.70 -42.77 38.09
N LEU A 144 -23.90 -42.14 38.15
CA LEU A 144 -24.97 -41.78 37.17
C LEU A 144 -26.03 -40.82 37.80
N VAL A 145 -26.93 -40.19 37.01
CA VAL A 145 -28.35 -39.81 37.37
C VAL A 145 -28.62 -38.77 38.51
N SER A 146 -29.76 -38.06 38.66
CA SER A 146 -30.72 -37.42 37.72
C SER A 146 -31.79 -36.56 38.47
N VAL A 147 -32.18 -35.39 37.91
CA VAL A 147 -33.55 -34.77 37.91
C VAL A 147 -34.23 -34.20 39.20
N GLN A 148 -34.97 -33.08 38.99
CA GLN A 148 -36.12 -32.48 39.73
C GLN A 148 -35.94 -31.34 40.80
N ASP A 149 -36.40 -30.14 40.40
CA ASP A 149 -37.22 -29.11 41.10
C ASP A 149 -36.77 -28.19 42.28
N VAL A 150 -37.56 -27.10 42.40
CA VAL A 150 -37.78 -26.13 43.50
C VAL A 150 -37.07 -24.75 43.42
N VAL A 151 -37.76 -23.73 43.96
CA VAL A 151 -37.73 -22.29 43.63
C VAL A 151 -36.95 -21.43 44.70
N PRO A 152 -37.05 -20.08 44.79
CA PRO A 152 -35.92 -19.15 44.56
C PRO A 152 -35.30 -18.49 45.81
N PRO A 153 -34.19 -17.72 45.67
CA PRO A 153 -33.65 -16.84 46.70
C PRO A 153 -34.18 -15.39 46.62
N VAL A 154 -34.06 -14.67 47.75
CA VAL A 154 -34.51 -13.28 48.03
C VAL A 154 -33.48 -12.70 49.02
N LEU A 155 -33.10 -11.41 49.08
CA LEU A 155 -33.64 -10.12 48.59
C LEU A 155 -32.59 -9.52 47.58
N ALA A 156 -32.46 -8.23 47.18
CA ALA A 156 -33.02 -6.97 47.66
C ALA A 156 -33.10 -5.84 46.60
N ALA A 157 -33.42 -4.64 47.07
CA ALA A 157 -33.81 -3.44 46.33
C ALA A 157 -32.69 -2.62 45.64
N GLN A 158 -33.04 -2.04 44.48
CA GLN A 158 -32.58 -0.71 44.04
C GLN A 158 -33.81 0.11 43.61
N PRO A 159 -33.82 1.45 43.76
CA PRO A 159 -34.96 2.30 43.36
C PRO A 159 -34.96 2.68 41.88
N VAL A 160 -36.16 2.91 41.32
CA VAL A 160 -36.44 3.26 39.91
C VAL A 160 -37.29 4.56 39.88
N PRO A 161 -37.13 5.48 38.91
CA PRO A 161 -37.69 6.84 38.99
C PRO A 161 -39.14 6.98 38.43
N PRO A 162 -39.90 8.02 38.83
CA PRO A 162 -41.26 8.30 38.35
C PRO A 162 -41.39 9.50 37.38
N LEU A 163 -42.36 9.39 36.45
CA LEU A 163 -42.97 10.41 35.57
C LEU A 163 -44.33 9.85 35.08
N PRO A 164 -45.30 10.65 34.57
CA PRO A 164 -45.69 12.04 34.90
C PRO A 164 -47.25 12.19 35.05
N ALA A 165 -47.77 13.43 34.85
CA ALA A 165 -49.18 13.84 34.60
C ALA A 165 -50.10 14.11 35.82
N PRO A 166 -51.25 14.82 35.68
CA PRO A 166 -51.66 15.85 34.68
C PRO A 166 -52.18 17.18 35.31
N SER A 167 -52.62 18.14 34.48
CA SER A 167 -53.38 19.36 34.88
C SER A 167 -54.88 19.26 34.49
N PRO A 168 -55.81 19.98 35.16
CA PRO A 168 -56.51 21.08 34.46
C PRO A 168 -56.97 22.31 35.32
N ASP A 169 -57.51 23.30 34.60
CA ASP A 169 -58.14 24.62 34.90
C ASP A 169 -59.51 24.62 35.66
N PRO A 170 -60.27 25.75 35.83
CA PRO A 170 -59.95 27.21 36.00
C PRO A 170 -60.81 27.96 37.08
N THR A 171 -60.54 29.26 37.35
CA THR A 171 -61.47 30.39 37.76
C THR A 171 -60.64 31.65 38.13
N GLU A 172 -61.06 32.94 38.06
CA GLU A 172 -62.14 33.69 37.37
C GLU A 172 -61.78 35.22 37.34
N ALA A 173 -62.39 36.04 36.44
CA ALA A 173 -62.68 37.52 36.48
C ALA A 173 -61.67 38.59 37.07
N THR A 174 -61.55 39.87 36.65
CA THR A 174 -62.03 40.71 35.50
C THR A 174 -61.22 42.05 35.45
N GLN A 175 -61.36 42.85 34.37
CA GLN A 175 -60.60 44.06 33.92
C GLN A 175 -61.07 45.41 34.58
N PRO A 176 -60.70 46.66 34.13
CA PRO A 176 -59.58 47.18 33.29
C PRO A 176 -58.73 48.36 33.93
N PRO A 177 -58.60 49.61 33.39
CA PRO A 177 -57.33 50.28 32.98
C PRO A 177 -56.97 51.54 33.85
N PRO A 178 -56.01 52.49 33.53
CA PRO A 178 -55.23 52.73 32.30
C PRO A 178 -53.72 53.11 32.49
N VAL A 179 -53.12 53.71 31.45
CA VAL A 179 -51.70 54.11 31.26
C VAL A 179 -51.58 55.65 31.19
N PRO A 180 -50.61 56.32 31.86
CA PRO A 180 -49.43 56.84 31.15
C PRO A 180 -48.08 56.87 31.93
N GLN A 181 -47.05 57.34 31.22
CA GLN A 181 -45.63 57.49 31.59
C GLN A 181 -45.35 58.85 32.30
N PRO A 182 -44.10 59.36 32.40
CA PRO A 182 -42.83 58.76 32.86
C PRO A 182 -42.15 59.62 33.96
N GLU A 183 -41.16 59.10 34.71
CA GLU A 183 -40.15 59.98 35.33
C GLU A 183 -38.77 59.33 35.50
N VAL A 184 -37.72 60.15 35.44
CA VAL A 184 -36.31 59.74 35.54
C VAL A 184 -35.72 60.26 36.85
N ARG A 185 -35.33 59.35 37.75
CA ARG A 185 -34.47 59.69 38.89
C ARG A 185 -33.20 58.84 38.88
N ARG A 186 -32.05 59.53 38.89
CA ARG A 186 -30.76 58.91 39.21
C ARG A 186 -30.60 58.94 40.73
N GLU A 187 -30.29 57.80 41.33
CA GLU A 187 -29.72 57.74 42.68
C GLU A 187 -28.36 57.05 42.62
N HIS A 188 -27.40 57.61 43.35
CA HIS A 188 -26.13 56.95 43.65
C HIS A 188 -26.38 56.05 44.86
N VAL A 189 -25.95 54.78 44.77
CA VAL A 189 -25.90 53.86 45.91
C VAL A 189 -24.52 53.19 45.91
N ASP A 190 -23.94 53.05 47.09
CA ASP A 190 -22.53 52.69 47.28
C ASP A 190 -22.19 51.24 46.91
N VAL A 191 -20.90 51.02 46.64
CA VAL A 191 -20.34 49.72 46.21
C VAL A 191 -19.87 48.91 47.42
N PRO A 192 -20.52 47.79 47.78
CA PRO A 192 -19.90 46.78 48.63
C PRO A 192 -18.80 46.05 47.84
N ALA A 193 -17.65 45.82 48.46
CA ALA A 193 -16.47 45.28 47.78
C ALA A 193 -16.67 43.82 47.32
N ARG A 194 -16.99 43.62 46.03
CA ARG A 194 -17.10 42.29 45.43
C ARG A 194 -15.71 41.66 45.26
N GLN A 195 -15.53 40.46 45.80
CA GLN A 195 -14.28 39.71 45.69
C GLN A 195 -13.92 39.44 44.23
N LYS A 196 -12.61 39.43 43.92
CA LYS A 196 -12.09 39.01 42.61
C LYS A 196 -12.13 37.48 42.49
N GLU A 197 -13.30 36.94 42.19
CA GLU A 197 -13.37 35.63 41.55
C GLU A 197 -12.77 35.75 40.15
N ALA A 198 -11.59 35.15 39.96
CA ALA A 198 -10.91 35.16 38.68
C ALA A 198 -11.66 34.24 37.71
N LEU A 199 -12.36 34.84 36.73
CA LEU A 199 -12.90 34.11 35.59
C LEU A 199 -11.76 33.29 34.93
N PRO A 200 -11.97 32.01 34.58
CA PRO A 200 -10.95 31.23 33.88
C PRO A 200 -10.56 31.93 32.58
N SER A 201 -9.32 32.37 32.48
CA SER A 201 -8.82 33.07 31.28
C SER A 201 -8.89 32.14 30.09
N VAL A 202 -9.78 32.43 29.13
CA VAL A 202 -9.87 31.70 27.86
C VAL A 202 -8.49 31.77 27.20
N PRO A 203 -7.79 30.63 26.96
CA PRO A 203 -6.44 30.64 26.43
C PRO A 203 -6.39 31.39 25.10
N SER A 204 -5.36 32.21 24.88
CA SER A 204 -5.28 32.97 23.64
C SER A 204 -5.20 32.02 22.43
N ALA A 205 -5.74 32.46 21.29
CA ALA A 205 -5.76 31.62 20.09
C ALA A 205 -4.35 31.13 19.71
N GLN A 206 -3.32 31.98 19.87
CA GLN A 206 -1.91 31.66 19.64
C GLN A 206 -1.35 30.64 20.65
N GLU A 207 -1.66 30.74 21.95
CA GLU A 207 -1.25 29.72 22.92
C GLU A 207 -1.90 28.37 22.60
N SER A 208 -3.19 28.36 22.23
CA SER A 208 -3.88 27.13 21.81
C SER A 208 -3.24 26.50 20.56
N GLU A 209 -2.75 27.32 19.63
CA GLU A 209 -2.11 26.84 18.40
C GLU A 209 -0.67 26.38 18.66
N SER A 210 0.06 27.07 19.54
CA SER A 210 1.40 26.68 20.01
C SER A 210 1.36 25.37 20.79
N ALA A 211 0.40 25.20 21.70
CA ALA A 211 0.15 23.96 22.42
C ALA A 211 -0.14 22.80 21.47
N LYS A 212 -1.01 22.98 20.47
CA LYS A 212 -1.29 21.98 19.43
C LYS A 212 -0.05 21.65 18.58
N LYS A 213 0.77 22.64 18.22
CA LYS A 213 2.05 22.44 17.50
C LYS A 213 3.05 21.63 18.34
N ARG A 214 3.20 21.95 19.63
CA ARG A 214 4.04 21.23 20.59
C ARG A 214 3.54 19.81 20.86
N GLN A 215 2.23 19.62 21.02
CA GLN A 215 1.61 18.29 21.17
C GLN A 215 1.85 17.44 19.92
N ASN A 216 1.61 17.97 18.72
CA ASN A 216 1.89 17.27 17.46
C ASN A 216 3.38 16.95 17.29
N ALA A 217 4.29 17.81 17.75
CA ALA A 217 5.73 17.54 17.75
C ALA A 217 6.11 16.42 18.74
N LEU A 218 5.55 16.42 19.96
CA LEU A 218 5.75 15.36 20.95
C LEU A 218 5.22 14.01 20.45
N THR A 219 3.99 13.96 19.92
CA THR A 219 3.41 12.75 19.32
C THR A 219 4.30 12.22 18.20
N ARG A 220 4.77 13.08 17.29
CA ARG A 220 5.69 12.67 16.21
C ARG A 220 7.04 12.18 16.74
N THR A 221 7.57 12.79 17.79
CA THR A 221 8.85 12.37 18.39
C THR A 221 8.71 10.99 19.04
N LEU A 222 7.66 10.80 19.86
CA LEU A 222 7.34 9.53 20.51
C LEU A 222 7.12 8.40 19.49
N TRP A 223 6.26 8.59 18.48
CA TRP A 223 6.05 7.60 17.44
C TRP A 223 7.31 7.34 16.59
N THR A 224 8.24 8.29 16.49
CA THR A 224 9.53 8.05 15.82
C THR A 224 10.40 7.10 16.63
N PHE A 225 10.51 7.29 17.94
CA PHE A 225 11.22 6.34 18.81
C PHE A 225 10.55 4.96 18.86
N ILE A 226 9.21 4.89 18.87
CA ILE A 226 8.48 3.61 18.81
C ILE A 226 8.76 2.88 17.47
N MET A 227 8.74 3.59 16.34
CA MET A 227 9.05 2.99 15.04
C MET A 227 10.51 2.52 14.94
N ILE A 228 11.48 3.32 15.42
CA ILE A 228 12.90 2.94 15.40
C ILE A 228 13.16 1.75 16.33
N GLY A 229 12.63 1.78 17.55
CA GLY A 229 12.75 0.68 18.51
C GLY A 229 12.12 -0.60 17.97
N GLY A 230 10.88 -0.53 17.48
CA GLY A 230 10.20 -1.69 16.88
C GLY A 230 10.93 -2.25 15.65
N PHE A 231 11.44 -1.38 14.77
CA PHE A 231 12.25 -1.82 13.64
C PHE A 231 13.52 -2.54 14.09
N LEU A 232 14.27 -1.97 15.06
CA LEU A 232 15.49 -2.59 15.58
C LEU A 232 15.21 -3.91 16.31
N THR A 233 14.09 -4.03 17.03
CA THR A 233 13.65 -5.31 17.62
C THR A 233 13.40 -6.35 16.54
N LEU A 234 12.65 -6.03 15.48
CA LEU A 234 12.39 -6.96 14.37
C LEU A 234 13.68 -7.33 13.62
N LEU A 235 14.61 -6.38 13.44
CA LEU A 235 15.92 -6.59 12.83
C LEU A 235 16.81 -7.55 13.63
N LEU A 236 16.67 -7.57 14.97
CA LEU A 236 17.40 -8.48 15.85
C LEU A 236 16.70 -9.84 16.04
N MET A 237 15.36 -9.89 15.93
CA MET A 237 14.59 -11.12 16.13
C MET A 237 14.77 -12.15 15.00
N GLY A 238 15.10 -11.73 13.78
CA GLY A 238 15.43 -12.67 12.68
C GLY A 238 14.87 -12.28 11.31
N HIS A 239 15.37 -12.97 10.27
CA HIS A 239 14.99 -12.77 8.87
C HIS A 239 13.47 -12.78 8.65
N VAL A 240 12.76 -13.75 9.25
CA VAL A 240 11.30 -13.92 9.13
C VAL A 240 10.52 -12.69 9.60
N TYR A 241 10.94 -12.07 10.70
CA TYR A 241 10.28 -10.89 11.25
C TYR A 241 10.42 -9.68 10.32
N MET A 242 11.55 -9.57 9.61
CA MET A 242 11.75 -8.55 8.59
C MET A 242 10.97 -8.83 7.29
N ILE A 243 10.83 -10.09 6.89
CA ILE A 243 9.97 -10.49 5.76
C ILE A 243 8.50 -10.15 6.07
N ILE A 244 8.02 -10.48 7.28
CA ILE A 244 6.69 -10.11 7.76
C ILE A 244 6.51 -8.58 7.78
N LEU A 245 7.52 -7.83 8.25
CA LEU A 245 7.48 -6.36 8.20
C LEU A 245 7.35 -5.83 6.77
N VAL A 246 8.10 -6.38 5.81
CA VAL A 246 8.02 -5.98 4.39
C VAL A 246 6.65 -6.32 3.79
N MET A 247 6.07 -7.48 4.10
CA MET A 247 4.71 -7.87 3.68
C MET A 247 3.61 -6.98 4.30
N LEU A 248 3.76 -6.59 5.57
CA LEU A 248 2.86 -5.63 6.22
C LEU A 248 2.97 -4.23 5.57
N CYS A 249 4.19 -3.77 5.32
CA CYS A 249 4.42 -2.50 4.62
C CYS A 249 3.83 -2.52 3.20
N SER A 250 4.08 -3.56 2.39
CA SER A 250 3.55 -3.66 1.03
C SER A 250 2.02 -3.72 1.01
N THR A 251 1.41 -4.43 1.97
CA THR A 251 -0.06 -4.48 2.17
C THR A 251 -0.64 -3.12 2.53
N LEU A 252 0.03 -2.34 3.39
CA LEU A 252 -0.41 -0.99 3.76
C LEU A 252 -0.29 0.00 2.59
N VAL A 253 0.81 -0.05 1.82
CA VAL A 253 0.97 0.76 0.59
C VAL A 253 -0.10 0.38 -0.45
N TYR A 254 -0.31 -0.91 -0.70
CA TYR A 254 -1.33 -1.40 -1.64
C TYR A 254 -2.73 -0.91 -1.25
N ARG A 255 -3.07 -0.96 0.04
CA ARG A 255 -4.32 -0.43 0.58
C ARG A 255 -4.48 1.07 0.36
N GLU A 256 -3.43 1.87 0.58
CA GLU A 256 -3.46 3.32 0.35
C GLU A 256 -3.65 3.65 -1.14
N VAL A 257 -2.82 3.06 -2.02
CA VAL A 257 -2.85 3.31 -3.46
C VAL A 257 -4.19 2.89 -4.08
N THR A 258 -4.72 1.71 -3.75
CA THR A 258 -6.03 1.25 -4.28
C THR A 258 -7.22 2.03 -3.70
N ALA A 259 -7.10 2.60 -2.50
CA ALA A 259 -8.12 3.48 -1.93
C ALA A 259 -8.25 4.80 -2.71
N LEU A 260 -7.15 5.37 -3.21
CA LEU A 260 -7.19 6.63 -3.98
C LEU A 260 -7.95 6.49 -5.31
N PHE A 261 -7.72 5.42 -6.07
CA PHE A 261 -8.49 5.16 -7.29
C PHE A 261 -9.97 4.91 -7.00
N SER A 262 -10.27 4.27 -5.87
CA SER A 262 -11.65 4.09 -5.37
C SER A 262 -12.34 5.40 -4.94
N LEU A 263 -11.59 6.48 -4.71
CA LEU A 263 -12.12 7.80 -4.35
C LEU A 263 -12.37 8.66 -5.59
N LYS A 264 -11.45 8.73 -6.56
CA LYS A 264 -11.63 9.58 -7.76
C LYS A 264 -12.91 9.25 -8.55
N SER A 265 -13.31 7.98 -8.57
CA SER A 265 -14.55 7.52 -9.22
C SER A 265 -15.84 7.98 -8.51
N LYS A 266 -15.76 8.74 -7.41
CA LYS A 266 -16.88 9.17 -6.57
C LYS A 266 -17.21 10.66 -6.74
N ASP A 267 -16.26 11.45 -7.24
CA ASP A 267 -16.41 12.90 -7.43
C ASP A 267 -16.86 13.27 -8.85
N SER A 268 -16.97 12.27 -9.75
CA SER A 268 -17.17 12.49 -11.19
C SER A 268 -18.60 12.28 -11.70
N ASP A 269 -19.58 11.85 -10.88
CA ASP A 269 -20.97 11.80 -11.36
C ASP A 269 -22.09 11.79 -10.27
N THR A 270 -23.21 12.38 -10.70
CA THR A 270 -24.61 12.42 -10.22
C THR A 270 -25.02 11.59 -8.98
N PRO A 271 -25.80 12.15 -8.01
CA PRO A 271 -26.16 11.49 -6.73
C PRO A 271 -26.87 10.12 -6.74
N GLN A 272 -27.33 9.63 -7.91
CA GLN A 272 -28.03 8.35 -8.04
C GLN A 272 -27.09 7.13 -8.19
N THR A 273 -25.81 7.33 -8.50
CA THR A 273 -24.82 6.28 -8.81
C THR A 273 -24.31 5.48 -7.59
N ARG A 274 -25.15 5.29 -6.57
CA ARG A 274 -24.74 4.75 -5.25
C ARG A 274 -24.54 3.23 -5.20
N GLY A 275 -24.48 2.57 -6.36
CA GLY A 275 -24.18 1.14 -6.51
C GLY A 275 -22.71 0.82 -6.27
N ARG A 276 -22.26 0.81 -5.00
CA ARG A 276 -20.93 0.32 -4.63
C ARG A 276 -20.86 -1.18 -4.90
N ASP A 277 -20.29 -1.57 -6.04
CA ASP A 277 -20.03 -2.97 -6.36
C ASP A 277 -19.06 -3.59 -5.33
N PRO A 278 -19.49 -4.58 -4.53
CA PRO A 278 -18.61 -5.23 -3.55
C PRO A 278 -17.58 -6.14 -4.23
N TRP A 279 -17.96 -6.79 -5.33
CA TRP A 279 -17.16 -7.78 -6.04
C TRP A 279 -15.85 -7.18 -6.53
N SER A 280 -15.93 -5.97 -7.10
CA SER A 280 -14.77 -5.20 -7.53
C SER A 280 -13.72 -5.00 -6.42
N LYS A 281 -14.13 -4.89 -5.14
CA LYS A 281 -13.17 -4.77 -4.03
C LYS A 281 -12.56 -6.10 -3.61
N THR A 282 -13.38 -7.14 -3.54
CA THR A 282 -12.91 -8.52 -3.26
C THR A 282 -11.90 -8.96 -4.31
N LEU A 283 -12.17 -8.67 -5.58
CA LEU A 283 -11.35 -9.05 -6.72
C LEU A 283 -9.98 -8.35 -6.74
N ASN A 284 -9.90 -7.08 -6.32
CA ASN A 284 -8.61 -6.39 -6.17
C ASN A 284 -7.71 -7.12 -5.14
N TRP A 285 -8.27 -7.44 -3.97
CA TRP A 285 -7.55 -8.19 -2.93
C TRP A 285 -7.24 -9.63 -3.34
N TYR A 286 -8.07 -10.25 -4.18
CA TYR A 286 -7.78 -11.56 -4.78
C TYR A 286 -6.52 -11.50 -5.66
N PHE A 287 -6.44 -10.56 -6.62
CA PHE A 287 -5.24 -10.41 -7.44
C PHE A 287 -4.00 -10.04 -6.61
N PHE A 288 -4.15 -9.29 -5.51
CA PHE A 288 -3.06 -9.09 -4.55
C PHE A 288 -2.61 -10.41 -3.90
N ALA A 289 -3.54 -11.20 -3.35
CA ALA A 289 -3.21 -12.49 -2.74
C ALA A 289 -2.52 -13.45 -3.72
N VAL A 290 -3.01 -13.56 -4.96
CA VAL A 290 -2.41 -14.41 -6.01
C VAL A 290 -1.01 -13.94 -6.42
N ALA A 291 -0.80 -12.63 -6.58
CA ALA A 291 0.52 -12.09 -6.94
C ALA A 291 1.56 -12.29 -5.82
N ASN A 292 1.15 -12.12 -4.55
CA ASN A 292 2.02 -12.38 -3.39
C ASN A 292 2.28 -13.89 -3.24
N TYR A 293 1.28 -14.76 -3.46
CA TYR A 293 1.44 -16.21 -3.44
C TYR A 293 2.47 -16.68 -4.48
N TYR A 294 2.37 -16.21 -5.73
CA TYR A 294 3.31 -16.58 -6.78
C TYR A 294 4.75 -16.13 -6.46
N LEU A 295 4.94 -14.86 -6.14
CA LEU A 295 6.30 -14.30 -5.98
C LEU A 295 6.97 -14.74 -4.68
N TYR A 296 6.27 -14.76 -3.54
CA TYR A 296 6.85 -15.26 -2.28
C TYR A 296 6.88 -16.79 -2.21
N GLY A 297 5.96 -17.48 -2.90
CA GLY A 297 6.00 -18.94 -3.05
C GLY A 297 7.27 -19.39 -3.76
N GLU A 298 7.59 -18.79 -4.91
CA GLU A 298 8.84 -19.08 -5.63
C GLU A 298 10.09 -18.75 -4.79
N SER A 299 10.09 -17.64 -4.03
CA SER A 299 11.16 -17.34 -3.05
C SER A 299 11.30 -18.46 -2.00
N ILE A 300 10.21 -18.84 -1.32
CA ILE A 300 10.24 -19.83 -0.23
C ILE A 300 10.66 -21.22 -0.74
N ILE A 301 10.19 -21.63 -1.92
CA ILE A 301 10.55 -22.90 -2.57
C ILE A 301 12.04 -22.91 -2.96
N TYR A 302 12.62 -21.77 -3.32
CA TYR A 302 14.04 -21.65 -3.66
C TYR A 302 14.94 -21.76 -2.41
N TYR A 303 14.79 -20.88 -1.43
CA TYR A 303 15.68 -20.85 -0.26
C TYR A 303 15.42 -22.02 0.72
N PHE A 304 14.16 -22.38 0.97
CA PHE A 304 13.81 -23.43 1.95
C PHE A 304 13.51 -24.78 1.31
N LYS A 305 14.11 -25.06 0.13
CA LYS A 305 13.92 -26.30 -0.64
C LYS A 305 14.03 -27.57 0.22
N HIS A 306 15.02 -27.65 1.10
CA HIS A 306 15.22 -28.82 1.97
C HIS A 306 14.06 -29.07 2.94
N VAL A 307 13.47 -28.00 3.49
CA VAL A 307 12.30 -28.11 4.39
C VAL A 307 11.03 -28.43 3.57
N VAL A 308 10.81 -27.68 2.48
CA VAL A 308 9.59 -27.77 1.65
C VAL A 308 9.45 -29.14 0.96
N PHE A 309 10.56 -29.76 0.56
CA PHE A 309 10.57 -31.10 -0.07
C PHE A 309 10.70 -32.25 0.94
N SER A 310 10.80 -31.98 2.25
CA SER A 310 10.75 -33.01 3.29
C SER A 310 9.33 -33.39 3.70
N ASP A 311 8.35 -32.49 3.51
CA ASP A 311 6.94 -32.73 3.79
C ASP A 311 6.20 -33.14 2.50
N ALA A 312 5.50 -34.28 2.54
CA ALA A 312 4.81 -34.83 1.38
C ALA A 312 3.62 -33.98 0.89
N GLN A 313 2.95 -33.24 1.78
CA GLN A 313 1.88 -32.30 1.42
C GLN A 313 2.47 -31.05 0.77
N LEU A 314 3.49 -30.45 1.39
CA LEU A 314 4.15 -29.24 0.85
C LEU A 314 4.84 -29.51 -0.49
N THR A 315 5.41 -30.71 -0.69
CA THR A 315 6.03 -31.14 -1.95
C THR A 315 5.06 -31.05 -3.14
N ILE A 316 3.79 -31.43 -2.95
CA ILE A 316 2.76 -31.35 -4.00
C ILE A 316 2.48 -29.90 -4.38
N PHE A 317 2.34 -29.00 -3.39
CA PHE A 317 2.15 -27.58 -3.64
C PHE A 317 3.37 -26.91 -4.27
N ALA A 318 4.58 -27.28 -3.87
CA ALA A 318 5.82 -26.70 -4.35
C ALA A 318 6.14 -27.10 -5.80
N THR A 319 6.02 -28.40 -6.12
CA THR A 319 6.23 -28.89 -7.50
C THR A 319 5.20 -28.32 -8.48
N ASN A 320 3.94 -28.16 -8.05
CA ASN A 320 2.86 -27.62 -8.87
C ASN A 320 2.68 -26.09 -8.72
N HIS A 321 3.57 -25.39 -8.00
CA HIS A 321 3.37 -24.00 -7.60
C HIS A 321 3.07 -23.06 -8.78
N ARG A 322 3.78 -23.23 -9.90
CA ARG A 322 3.61 -22.41 -11.11
C ARG A 322 2.25 -22.65 -11.80
N ILE A 323 1.80 -23.90 -11.92
CA ILE A 323 0.50 -24.21 -12.54
C ILE A 323 -0.68 -23.83 -11.62
N ILE A 324 -0.54 -23.99 -10.30
CA ILE A 324 -1.50 -23.50 -9.31
C ILE A 324 -1.62 -21.97 -9.39
N SER A 325 -0.50 -21.25 -9.43
CA SER A 325 -0.48 -19.78 -9.57
C SER A 325 -1.17 -19.31 -10.85
N PHE A 326 -0.91 -19.97 -11.98
CA PHE A 326 -1.55 -19.68 -13.25
C PHE A 326 -3.07 -19.98 -13.24
N ALA A 327 -3.49 -21.09 -12.64
CA ALA A 327 -4.90 -21.42 -12.46
C ALA A 327 -5.63 -20.38 -11.59
N LEU A 328 -5.04 -19.98 -10.46
CA LEU A 328 -5.57 -18.94 -9.57
C LEU A 328 -5.71 -17.59 -10.29
N TYR A 329 -4.70 -17.16 -11.05
CA TYR A 329 -4.78 -15.94 -11.86
C TYR A 329 -5.89 -16.03 -12.91
N THR A 330 -6.02 -17.18 -13.58
CA THR A 330 -7.06 -17.44 -14.59
C THR A 330 -8.46 -17.40 -13.98
N ILE A 331 -8.67 -17.96 -12.78
CA ILE A 331 -9.93 -17.87 -12.02
C ILE A 331 -10.26 -16.40 -11.71
N GLY A 332 -9.27 -15.60 -11.29
CA GLY A 332 -9.43 -14.17 -11.07
C GLY A 332 -9.79 -13.41 -12.35
N PHE A 333 -9.18 -13.75 -13.48
CA PHE A 333 -9.46 -13.16 -14.78
C PHE A 333 -10.88 -13.49 -15.28
N VAL A 334 -11.32 -14.75 -15.17
CA VAL A 334 -12.71 -15.15 -15.49
C VAL A 334 -13.68 -14.45 -14.54
N GLY A 335 -13.37 -14.36 -13.25
CA GLY A 335 -14.15 -13.60 -12.26
C GLY A 335 -14.19 -12.09 -12.50
N PHE A 336 -13.21 -11.52 -13.20
CA PHE A 336 -13.25 -10.15 -13.71
C PHE A 336 -14.22 -10.04 -14.89
N VAL A 337 -14.07 -10.91 -15.91
CA VAL A 337 -14.90 -10.90 -17.12
C VAL A 337 -16.38 -11.11 -16.78
N MET A 338 -16.70 -12.06 -15.88
CA MET A 338 -18.06 -12.28 -15.37
C MET A 338 -18.64 -11.09 -14.59
N SER A 339 -17.81 -10.16 -14.11
CA SER A 339 -18.25 -8.96 -13.40
C SER A 339 -18.57 -7.75 -14.30
N LEU A 340 -18.23 -7.83 -15.60
CA LEU A 340 -18.34 -6.70 -16.52
C LEU A 340 -19.81 -6.26 -16.71
N LYS A 341 -20.06 -4.97 -16.52
CA LYS A 341 -21.40 -4.36 -16.61
C LYS A 341 -21.37 -3.26 -17.66
N ARG A 342 -22.31 -3.31 -18.62
CA ARG A 342 -22.30 -2.48 -19.84
C ARG A 342 -22.19 -0.96 -19.56
N GLY A 343 -22.76 -0.47 -18.45
CA GLY A 343 -22.65 0.93 -18.03
C GLY A 343 -21.35 1.34 -17.32
N TYR A 344 -20.49 0.39 -16.92
CA TYR A 344 -19.30 0.65 -16.09
C TYR A 344 -17.98 0.17 -16.72
N LEU A 345 -18.01 -0.34 -17.96
CA LEU A 345 -16.86 -0.92 -18.68
C LEU A 345 -15.57 -0.08 -18.56
N LYS A 346 -15.62 1.22 -18.87
CA LYS A 346 -14.46 2.14 -18.83
C LYS A 346 -13.87 2.26 -17.41
N GLN A 347 -14.71 2.24 -16.38
CA GLN A 347 -14.28 2.26 -14.98
C GLN A 347 -13.68 0.90 -14.57
N GLN A 348 -14.29 -0.22 -14.98
CA GLN A 348 -13.84 -1.57 -14.63
C GLN A 348 -12.49 -1.90 -15.28
N PHE A 349 -12.32 -1.66 -16.58
CA PHE A 349 -11.03 -1.83 -17.26
C PHE A 349 -9.97 -0.84 -16.74
N GLY A 350 -10.35 0.40 -16.44
CA GLY A 350 -9.46 1.37 -15.81
C GLY A 350 -8.95 0.89 -14.45
N LEU A 351 -9.84 0.41 -13.58
CA LEU A 351 -9.47 -0.13 -12.27
C LEU A 351 -8.64 -1.41 -12.39
N PHE A 352 -8.96 -2.30 -13.32
CA PHE A 352 -8.19 -3.52 -13.59
C PHE A 352 -6.74 -3.19 -13.99
N CYS A 353 -6.56 -2.21 -14.88
CA CYS A 353 -5.24 -1.69 -15.26
C CYS A 353 -4.50 -1.08 -14.06
N TRP A 354 -5.16 -0.22 -13.27
CA TRP A 354 -4.57 0.37 -12.06
C TRP A 354 -4.16 -0.67 -11.03
N VAL A 355 -4.95 -1.74 -10.83
CA VAL A 355 -4.59 -2.85 -9.95
C VAL A 355 -3.33 -3.55 -10.45
N HIS A 356 -3.27 -3.94 -11.72
CA HIS A 356 -2.11 -4.66 -12.26
C HIS A 356 -0.83 -3.81 -12.26
N MET A 357 -0.93 -2.50 -12.56
CA MET A 357 0.19 -1.56 -12.42
C MET A 357 0.62 -1.40 -10.95
N THR A 358 -0.33 -1.39 -10.00
CA THR A 358 -0.03 -1.32 -8.57
C THR A 358 0.63 -2.61 -8.07
N LEU A 359 0.22 -3.78 -8.58
CA LEU A 359 0.84 -5.07 -8.26
C LEU A 359 2.27 -5.16 -8.81
N LEU A 360 2.48 -4.73 -10.06
CA LEU A 360 3.80 -4.64 -10.69
C LEU A 360 4.75 -3.75 -9.88
N LEU A 361 4.31 -2.56 -9.46
CA LEU A 361 5.15 -1.61 -8.74
C LEU A 361 5.40 -1.97 -7.26
N ILE A 362 4.42 -2.57 -6.57
CA ILE A 362 4.53 -2.87 -5.14
C ILE A 362 5.03 -4.30 -4.89
N VAL A 363 4.38 -5.31 -5.47
CA VAL A 363 4.61 -6.72 -5.09
C VAL A 363 5.92 -7.25 -5.65
N VAL A 364 6.28 -6.90 -6.89
CA VAL A 364 7.58 -7.26 -7.46
C VAL A 364 8.72 -6.57 -6.69
N SER A 365 8.56 -5.28 -6.36
CA SER A 365 9.54 -4.56 -5.54
C SER A 365 9.68 -5.14 -4.13
N SER A 366 8.59 -5.56 -3.48
CA SER A 366 8.65 -6.18 -2.16
C SER A 366 9.14 -7.63 -2.20
N HIS A 367 8.98 -8.35 -3.31
CA HIS A 367 9.63 -9.65 -3.58
C HIS A 367 11.15 -9.48 -3.66
N PHE A 368 11.67 -8.52 -4.44
CA PHE A 368 13.11 -8.24 -4.49
C PHE A 368 13.69 -7.80 -3.14
N ILE A 369 12.96 -7.00 -2.37
CA ILE A 369 13.34 -6.65 -0.99
C ILE A 369 13.41 -7.90 -0.09
N VAL A 370 12.48 -8.85 -0.23
CA VAL A 370 12.52 -10.11 0.53
C VAL A 370 13.69 -10.99 0.08
N ASN A 371 13.98 -11.10 -1.22
CA ASN A 371 15.16 -11.84 -1.67
C ASN A 371 16.46 -11.20 -1.13
N ASN A 372 16.58 -9.87 -1.07
CA ASN A 372 17.72 -9.21 -0.40
C ASN A 372 17.84 -9.60 1.08
N ILE A 373 16.73 -9.77 1.80
CA ILE A 373 16.76 -10.26 3.19
C ILE A 373 17.27 -11.71 3.24
N LEU A 374 16.79 -12.58 2.33
CA LEU A 374 17.13 -14.01 2.28
C LEU A 374 18.60 -14.27 1.89
N GLU A 375 19.18 -13.43 1.03
CA GLU A 375 20.62 -13.42 0.69
C GLU A 375 21.53 -12.83 1.80
N GLY A 376 20.94 -12.25 2.84
CA GLY A 376 21.64 -11.74 4.02
C GLY A 376 21.21 -10.33 4.42
N MET A 377 20.94 -10.13 5.71
CA MET A 377 20.35 -8.90 6.28
C MET A 377 21.06 -7.61 5.87
N ILE A 378 22.37 -7.64 5.57
CA ILE A 378 23.16 -6.49 5.14
C ILE A 378 22.68 -5.89 3.81
N TRP A 379 22.19 -6.73 2.87
CA TRP A 379 21.63 -6.29 1.58
C TRP A 379 20.27 -5.62 1.74
N PHE A 380 19.55 -5.88 2.83
CA PHE A 380 18.39 -5.09 3.21
C PHE A 380 18.79 -3.81 3.97
N TRP A 381 19.51 -3.99 5.08
CA TRP A 381 19.73 -2.97 6.10
C TRP A 381 20.58 -1.81 5.60
N VAL A 382 21.72 -2.07 4.97
CA VAL A 382 22.63 -1.01 4.54
C VAL A 382 21.95 -0.16 3.44
N PRO A 383 21.45 -0.72 2.32
CA PRO A 383 20.68 0.03 1.32
C PRO A 383 19.49 0.82 1.87
N ALA A 384 18.69 0.24 2.78
CA ALA A 384 17.57 0.96 3.40
C ALA A 384 18.05 2.16 4.25
N SER A 385 19.17 2.00 4.97
CA SER A 385 19.80 3.06 5.75
C SER A 385 20.43 4.17 4.88
N LEU A 386 20.96 3.83 3.68
CA LEU A 386 21.47 4.84 2.73
C LEU A 386 20.39 5.82 2.28
N VAL A 387 19.17 5.33 2.00
CA VAL A 387 18.03 6.17 1.61
C VAL A 387 17.62 7.09 2.77
N ILE A 388 17.55 6.57 4.00
CA ILE A 388 17.22 7.35 5.20
C ILE A 388 18.29 8.43 5.46
N CYS A 389 19.57 8.04 5.39
CA CYS A 389 20.73 8.93 5.46
C CYS A 389 20.61 10.06 4.42
N ASN A 390 20.34 9.72 3.16
CA ASN A 390 20.26 10.69 2.07
C ASN A 390 19.13 11.72 2.28
N ASP A 391 17.91 11.31 2.65
CA ASP A 391 16.82 12.27 2.91
C ASP A 391 17.11 13.14 4.16
N VAL A 392 17.80 12.61 5.18
CA VAL A 392 18.24 13.40 6.36
C VAL A 392 19.30 14.44 5.98
N PHE A 393 20.36 14.06 5.25
CA PHE A 393 21.38 15.02 4.82
C PHE A 393 20.85 16.00 3.77
N ALA A 394 19.94 15.60 2.88
CA ALA A 394 19.29 16.50 1.94
C ALA A 394 18.46 17.58 2.65
N TYR A 395 17.86 17.25 3.80
CA TYR A 395 17.20 18.22 4.66
C TYR A 395 18.19 19.14 5.39
N ILE A 396 19.28 18.62 5.95
CA ILE A 396 20.31 19.41 6.66
C ILE A 396 21.00 20.41 5.72
N TRP A 397 21.56 19.93 4.60
CA TRP A 397 22.21 20.79 3.61
C TRP A 397 21.21 21.72 2.90
N GLY A 398 19.98 21.25 2.69
CA GLY A 398 18.89 22.04 2.10
C GLY A 398 18.37 23.19 2.98
N ILE A 399 18.55 23.13 4.31
CA ILE A 399 18.26 24.26 5.21
C ILE A 399 19.46 25.18 5.41
N THR A 400 20.67 24.63 5.50
CA THR A 400 21.88 25.40 5.81
C THR A 400 22.45 26.18 4.61
N ILE A 401 22.42 25.59 3.42
CA ILE A 401 23.01 26.16 2.20
C ILE A 401 21.98 26.28 1.05
N GLY A 402 20.88 25.54 1.10
CA GLY A 402 19.85 25.49 0.06
C GLY A 402 19.30 26.86 -0.39
N ARG A 403 19.38 27.14 -1.68
CA ARG A 403 18.89 28.38 -2.32
C ARG A 403 18.17 28.12 -3.64
N THR A 404 18.65 27.18 -4.45
CA THR A 404 18.08 26.87 -5.77
C THR A 404 17.12 25.68 -5.69
N PRO A 405 15.84 25.80 -6.13
CA PRO A 405 14.89 24.71 -6.10
C PRO A 405 15.18 23.68 -7.21
N LEU A 406 15.24 22.39 -6.85
CA LEU A 406 15.68 21.31 -7.74
C LEU A 406 14.65 20.94 -8.81
N ILE A 407 13.35 20.89 -8.47
CA ILE A 407 12.27 20.62 -9.43
C ILE A 407 11.05 21.50 -9.08
N LYS A 408 10.43 22.14 -10.08
CA LYS A 408 9.22 22.98 -9.92
C LYS A 408 8.07 22.27 -9.17
N LEU A 409 7.98 20.95 -9.33
CA LEU A 409 7.00 20.05 -8.70
C LEU A 409 7.19 19.92 -7.18
N SER A 410 8.41 20.12 -6.67
CA SER A 410 8.75 20.01 -5.25
C SER A 410 9.65 21.19 -4.83
N PRO A 411 9.09 22.41 -4.70
CA PRO A 411 9.85 23.65 -4.48
C PRO A 411 10.53 23.75 -3.09
N LYS A 412 10.52 22.66 -2.30
CA LYS A 412 11.22 22.53 -1.02
C LYS A 412 12.49 21.66 -1.09
N LYS A 413 12.69 20.87 -2.14
CA LYS A 413 13.94 20.14 -2.37
C LYS A 413 14.87 21.05 -3.19
N THR A 414 16.10 21.25 -2.72
CA THR A 414 17.09 22.20 -3.27
C THR A 414 18.28 21.49 -3.91
N VAL A 415 18.94 22.12 -4.89
CA VAL A 415 20.10 21.52 -5.57
C VAL A 415 21.29 21.38 -4.61
N GLU A 416 21.55 22.39 -3.79
CA GLU A 416 22.66 22.37 -2.82
C GLU A 416 22.45 21.29 -1.76
N GLY A 417 21.19 21.10 -1.34
CA GLY A 417 20.79 20.00 -0.46
C GLY A 417 21.05 18.62 -1.08
N PHE A 418 20.72 18.43 -2.35
CA PHE A 418 20.93 17.17 -3.07
C PHE A 418 22.43 16.86 -3.26
N VAL A 419 23.24 17.85 -3.63
CA VAL A 419 24.70 17.68 -3.77
C VAL A 419 25.37 17.42 -2.42
N GLY A 420 24.97 18.13 -1.35
CA GLY A 420 25.47 17.84 0.00
C GLY A 420 25.09 16.44 0.50
N ALA A 421 23.86 15.99 0.19
CA ALA A 421 23.40 14.64 0.51
C ALA A 421 24.22 13.54 -0.20
N PHE A 422 24.62 13.76 -1.46
CA PHE A 422 25.46 12.82 -2.21
C PHE A 422 26.78 12.51 -1.50
N PHE A 423 27.59 13.55 -1.22
CA PHE A 423 28.88 13.34 -0.55
C PHE A 423 28.69 12.76 0.87
N SER A 424 27.66 13.22 1.60
CA SER A 424 27.37 12.72 2.94
C SER A 424 26.96 11.24 2.93
N THR A 425 26.17 10.82 1.94
CA THR A 425 25.68 9.43 1.81
C THR A 425 26.79 8.49 1.34
N VAL A 426 27.71 8.94 0.48
CA VAL A 426 28.90 8.16 0.11
C VAL A 426 29.81 7.93 1.31
N VAL A 427 30.13 8.97 2.08
CA VAL A 427 30.97 8.83 3.29
C VAL A 427 30.28 7.97 4.34
N PHE A 428 28.99 8.21 4.62
CA PHE A 428 28.20 7.39 5.53
C PHE A 428 28.16 5.93 5.06
N GLY A 429 27.86 5.67 3.80
CA GLY A 429 27.70 4.32 3.27
C GLY A 429 28.97 3.47 3.35
N VAL A 430 30.13 4.05 3.01
CA VAL A 430 31.41 3.36 3.17
C VAL A 430 31.69 3.03 4.64
N VAL A 431 31.53 3.99 5.56
CA VAL A 431 31.81 3.77 7.00
C VAL A 431 30.81 2.78 7.62
N TRP A 432 29.51 2.97 7.37
CA TRP A 432 28.42 2.19 7.94
C TRP A 432 28.42 0.75 7.43
N GLY A 433 28.58 0.54 6.14
CA GLY A 433 28.69 -0.81 5.57
C GLY A 433 29.97 -1.54 6.00
N THR A 434 31.11 -0.84 6.10
CA THR A 434 32.36 -1.41 6.63
C THR A 434 32.24 -1.83 8.10
N TYR A 435 31.40 -1.14 8.89
CA TYR A 435 31.06 -1.57 10.24
C TYR A 435 30.12 -2.79 10.25
N PHE A 436 29.01 -2.75 9.49
CA PHE A 436 28.02 -3.83 9.51
C PHE A 436 28.51 -5.15 8.89
N MET A 437 29.50 -5.14 7.99
CA MET A 437 30.09 -6.38 7.45
C MET A 437 30.92 -7.18 8.48
N GLN A 438 31.17 -6.64 9.68
CA GLN A 438 31.90 -7.34 10.75
C GLN A 438 31.03 -8.39 11.48
N PHE A 439 29.70 -8.33 11.32
CA PHE A 439 28.77 -9.22 12.03
C PHE A 439 28.31 -10.36 11.11
N GLN A 440 28.65 -11.61 11.43
CA GLN A 440 28.26 -12.77 10.60
C GLN A 440 26.75 -12.84 10.35
N TYR A 441 25.93 -12.59 11.39
CA TYR A 441 24.47 -12.49 11.27
C TYR A 441 23.97 -11.52 10.17
N MET A 442 24.75 -10.49 9.82
CA MET A 442 24.39 -9.53 8.78
C MET A 442 24.77 -10.00 7.37
N ILE A 443 25.91 -10.69 7.23
CA ILE A 443 26.49 -11.07 5.93
C ILE A 443 26.14 -12.50 5.47
N CYS A 444 25.69 -13.37 6.38
CA CYS A 444 25.29 -14.72 6.06
C CYS A 444 23.91 -14.76 5.39
N PRO A 445 23.71 -15.57 4.33
CA PRO A 445 22.38 -15.87 3.81
C PRO A 445 21.59 -16.73 4.80
N VAL A 446 20.27 -16.76 4.66
CA VAL A 446 19.42 -17.58 5.54
C VAL A 446 19.47 -19.06 5.17
N ASN A 447 19.79 -19.90 6.16
CA ASN A 447 19.64 -21.35 6.06
C ASN A 447 18.36 -21.81 6.77
N ASP A 448 18.09 -21.27 7.97
CA ASP A 448 16.96 -21.62 8.82
C ASP A 448 16.10 -20.40 9.20
N LEU A 449 14.78 -20.60 9.23
CA LEU A 449 13.78 -19.57 9.53
C LEU A 449 13.86 -19.03 10.98
N GLY A 450 14.49 -19.78 11.89
CA GLY A 450 14.59 -19.45 13.32
C GLY A 450 15.77 -18.55 13.73
N VAL A 451 16.73 -18.28 12.83
CA VAL A 451 18.00 -17.63 13.20
C VAL A 451 17.79 -16.16 13.56
N SER A 452 18.17 -15.81 14.80
CA SER A 452 18.14 -14.45 15.37
C SER A 452 19.55 -13.87 15.55
N ALA A 453 19.67 -12.58 15.83
CA ALA A 453 20.95 -11.91 16.02
C ALA A 453 21.75 -12.36 17.27
N PHE A 454 21.19 -13.23 18.10
CA PHE A 454 21.82 -13.80 19.30
C PHE A 454 22.31 -15.23 19.10
N ASP A 455 22.03 -15.84 17.95
CA ASP A 455 22.43 -17.21 17.63
C ASP A 455 23.80 -17.23 16.93
N SER A 456 24.72 -18.09 17.39
CA SER A 456 26.12 -18.10 16.95
C SER A 456 26.31 -18.94 15.68
N GLY A 457 25.51 -18.66 14.65
CA GLY A 457 25.58 -19.32 13.36
C GLY A 457 26.81 -18.88 12.56
N HIS A 458 27.83 -19.73 12.48
CA HIS A 458 28.96 -19.54 11.57
C HIS A 458 28.59 -20.01 10.16
N CYS A 459 28.53 -19.10 9.20
CA CYS A 459 28.56 -19.42 7.76
C CYS A 459 29.95 -19.15 7.17
N GLU A 460 30.22 -19.73 6.00
CA GLU A 460 31.27 -19.23 5.11
C GLU A 460 30.79 -17.92 4.45
N PRO A 461 31.46 -16.78 4.68
CA PRO A 461 31.01 -15.49 4.15
C PRO A 461 31.43 -15.32 2.69
N ASN A 462 30.56 -14.69 1.89
CA ASN A 462 30.88 -14.36 0.50
C ASN A 462 32.23 -13.60 0.41
N PRO A 463 33.18 -14.03 -0.46
CA PRO A 463 34.49 -13.40 -0.70
C PRO A 463 34.50 -11.89 -0.99
N VAL A 464 33.36 -11.27 -1.26
CA VAL A 464 33.19 -9.80 -1.34
C VAL A 464 33.43 -9.11 0.02
N PHE A 465 33.14 -9.79 1.13
CA PHE A 465 33.32 -9.29 2.50
C PHE A 465 34.70 -9.57 3.09
N LEU A 466 35.46 -10.50 2.48
CA LEU A 466 36.82 -10.83 2.93
C LEU A 466 37.78 -9.67 2.63
N TRP A 467 38.58 -9.31 3.63
CA TRP A 467 39.65 -8.33 3.50
C TRP A 467 40.76 -8.83 2.57
N ARG A 468 41.29 -7.94 1.75
CA ARG A 468 42.37 -8.17 0.79
C ARG A 468 43.36 -7.00 0.86
N ASP A 469 44.62 -7.28 0.64
CA ASP A 469 45.65 -6.23 0.56
C ASP A 469 45.80 -5.73 -0.88
N TRP A 470 45.47 -4.46 -1.13
CA TRP A 470 45.76 -3.84 -2.42
C TRP A 470 47.20 -3.33 -2.43
N THR A 471 48.05 -3.95 -3.24
CA THR A 471 49.39 -3.44 -3.57
C THR A 471 49.27 -2.19 -4.45
N MET A 472 49.73 -1.04 -3.94
CA MET A 472 49.67 0.20 -4.70
C MET A 472 50.70 0.22 -5.85
N PRO A 473 50.38 0.84 -7.00
CA PRO A 473 51.36 1.11 -8.04
C PRO A 473 52.56 1.90 -7.48
N ALA A 474 53.78 1.47 -7.82
CA ALA A 474 55.02 2.04 -7.29
C ALA A 474 55.09 3.59 -7.19
N PRO A 475 54.72 4.40 -8.22
CA PRO A 475 54.77 5.86 -8.10
C PRO A 475 53.80 6.43 -7.04
N LEU A 476 52.64 5.80 -6.82
CA LEU A 476 51.70 6.20 -5.78
C LEU A 476 52.17 5.78 -4.39
N GLY A 477 52.74 4.57 -4.25
CA GLY A 477 53.34 4.12 -2.99
C GLY A 477 54.50 5.02 -2.53
N VAL A 478 55.38 5.40 -3.45
CA VAL A 478 56.46 6.37 -3.17
C VAL A 478 55.90 7.73 -2.76
N LEU A 479 55.00 8.32 -3.56
CA LEU A 479 54.37 9.60 -3.24
C LEU A 479 53.71 9.59 -1.85
N LEU A 480 52.87 8.59 -1.58
CA LEU A 480 52.15 8.50 -0.32
C LEU A 480 53.09 8.28 0.88
N SER A 481 54.16 7.50 0.71
CA SER A 481 55.17 7.33 1.75
C SER A 481 55.94 8.61 2.08
N THR A 482 56.13 9.49 1.09
CA THR A 482 56.77 10.81 1.28
C THR A 482 55.85 11.76 2.06
N VAL A 483 54.53 11.67 1.87
CA VAL A 483 53.53 12.53 2.53
C VAL A 483 53.18 12.02 3.94
N LEU A 484 53.08 10.71 4.16
CA LEU A 484 52.71 10.12 5.46
C LEU A 484 53.92 9.79 6.36
N GLY A 485 55.15 9.90 5.85
CA GLY A 485 56.38 9.55 6.61
C GLY A 485 56.47 8.07 7.00
N ARG A 486 55.74 7.19 6.31
CA ARG A 486 55.68 5.74 6.56
C ARG A 486 55.58 4.98 5.24
N THR A 487 56.27 3.85 5.12
CA THR A 487 56.27 2.99 3.94
C THR A 487 54.96 2.20 3.83
N VAL A 488 53.89 2.85 3.39
CA VAL A 488 52.61 2.19 3.06
C VAL A 488 52.70 1.62 1.65
N THR A 489 52.92 0.30 1.53
CA THR A 489 52.99 -0.43 0.25
C THR A 489 51.67 -1.14 -0.08
N THR A 490 50.95 -1.58 0.94
CA THR A 490 49.61 -2.19 0.85
C THR A 490 48.57 -1.33 1.55
N ILE A 491 47.33 -1.37 1.06
CA ILE A 491 46.15 -0.85 1.75
C ILE A 491 45.14 -2.00 1.93
N PRO A 492 44.71 -2.32 3.15
CA PRO A 492 43.66 -3.32 3.37
C PRO A 492 42.32 -2.75 2.93
N TYR A 493 41.60 -3.50 2.10
CA TYR A 493 40.24 -3.17 1.65
C TYR A 493 39.37 -4.43 1.59
N ALA A 494 38.05 -4.27 1.69
CA ALA A 494 37.10 -5.31 1.35
C ALA A 494 36.45 -4.95 0.00
N PRO A 495 36.32 -5.86 -0.99
CA PRO A 495 35.63 -5.58 -2.25
C PRO A 495 34.23 -4.98 -2.06
N TYR A 496 33.53 -5.35 -0.98
CA TYR A 496 32.25 -4.77 -0.56
C TYR A 496 32.25 -3.24 -0.51
N GLN A 497 33.38 -2.60 -0.19
CA GLN A 497 33.52 -1.14 -0.12
C GLN A 497 33.34 -0.45 -1.49
N LEU A 498 33.71 -1.12 -2.59
CA LEU A 498 33.45 -0.62 -3.95
C LEU A 498 31.98 -0.76 -4.35
N HIS A 499 31.33 -1.83 -3.89
CA HIS A 499 29.88 -2.00 -4.05
C HIS A 499 29.10 -0.99 -3.19
N LEU A 500 29.55 -0.70 -1.97
CA LEU A 500 28.99 0.36 -1.10
C LEU A 500 29.05 1.74 -1.75
N LEU A 501 30.14 2.08 -2.41
CA LEU A 501 30.24 3.32 -3.21
C LEU A 501 29.15 3.35 -4.28
N THR A 502 28.97 2.27 -5.03
CA THR A 502 27.96 2.17 -6.10
C THR A 502 26.53 2.25 -5.56
N MET A 503 26.23 1.54 -4.47
CA MET A 503 24.96 1.61 -3.75
C MET A 503 24.66 3.03 -3.24
N SER A 504 25.67 3.72 -2.68
CA SER A 504 25.53 5.09 -2.16
C SER A 504 25.27 6.10 -3.27
N CYS A 505 25.96 5.96 -4.41
CA CYS A 505 25.70 6.75 -5.61
C CYS A 505 24.26 6.55 -6.12
N PHE A 506 23.74 5.32 -6.18
CA PHE A 506 22.35 5.08 -6.58
C PHE A 506 21.34 5.60 -5.54
N ALA A 507 21.57 5.34 -4.25
CA ALA A 507 20.71 5.75 -3.14
C ALA A 507 20.55 7.29 -3.04
N SER A 508 21.56 8.04 -3.48
CA SER A 508 21.50 9.50 -3.51
C SER A 508 21.05 10.07 -4.86
N LEU A 509 21.59 9.59 -5.98
CA LEU A 509 21.32 10.17 -7.29
C LEU A 509 20.01 9.68 -7.92
N VAL A 510 19.62 8.42 -7.71
CA VAL A 510 18.51 7.77 -8.44
C VAL A 510 17.33 7.45 -7.54
N ALA A 511 17.55 6.88 -6.36
CA ALA A 511 16.44 6.50 -5.46
C ALA A 511 15.47 7.65 -5.11
N PRO A 512 15.89 8.93 -4.95
CA PRO A 512 14.97 10.05 -4.70
C PRO A 512 13.98 10.34 -5.83
N PHE A 513 14.20 9.81 -7.05
CA PHE A 513 13.21 9.88 -8.13
C PHE A 513 11.95 9.06 -7.85
N GLY A 514 12.01 8.03 -6.99
CA GLY A 514 10.82 7.39 -6.45
C GLY A 514 9.93 8.39 -5.69
N GLY A 515 10.53 9.15 -4.77
CA GLY A 515 9.85 10.23 -4.04
C GLY A 515 9.41 11.42 -4.91
N PHE A 516 10.12 11.73 -6.01
CA PHE A 516 9.65 12.70 -7.01
C PHE A 516 8.43 12.18 -7.80
N PHE A 517 8.44 10.92 -8.24
CA PHE A 517 7.33 10.27 -8.94
C PHE A 517 6.08 10.20 -8.05
N ALA A 518 6.22 9.72 -6.81
CA ALA A 518 5.14 9.69 -5.83
C ALA A 518 4.62 11.10 -5.51
N SER A 519 5.49 12.11 -5.47
CA SER A 519 5.09 13.53 -5.34
C SER A 519 4.32 14.04 -6.56
N GLY A 520 4.70 13.62 -7.78
CA GLY A 520 3.97 13.92 -9.02
C GLY A 520 2.58 13.32 -9.03
N PHE A 521 2.48 12.03 -8.68
CA PHE A 521 1.22 11.32 -8.52
C PHE A 521 0.29 12.06 -7.54
N LYS A 522 0.77 12.43 -6.35
CA LYS A 522 -0.03 13.20 -5.38
C LYS A 522 -0.59 14.51 -5.94
N ARG A 523 0.16 15.24 -6.77
CA ARG A 523 -0.32 16.48 -7.42
C ARG A 523 -1.34 16.20 -8.52
N ALA A 524 -1.23 15.10 -9.27
CA ALA A 524 -2.18 14.70 -10.31
C ALA A 524 -3.57 14.30 -9.78
N PHE A 525 -3.69 14.05 -8.47
CA PHE A 525 -4.96 13.73 -7.77
C PHE A 525 -5.37 14.82 -6.75
N ASP A 526 -4.70 15.98 -6.75
CA ASP A 526 -4.85 17.09 -5.77
C ASP A 526 -4.81 16.67 -4.28
N ILE A 527 -4.11 15.57 -3.97
CA ILE A 527 -3.90 15.09 -2.60
C ILE A 527 -2.58 15.60 -2.03
N LYS A 528 -2.48 15.68 -0.70
CA LYS A 528 -1.25 16.11 -0.02
C LYS A 528 -0.33 14.94 0.33
N ASP A 529 -0.91 13.86 0.85
CA ASP A 529 -0.30 12.66 1.42
C ASP A 529 -1.14 11.45 0.95
N PHE A 530 -0.57 10.25 0.82
CA PHE A 530 -1.31 9.07 0.30
C PHE A 530 -2.32 8.50 1.30
N GLY A 531 -2.10 8.71 2.60
CA GLY A 531 -2.94 8.16 3.66
C GLY A 531 -2.60 8.73 5.03
N GLN A 532 -3.14 8.09 6.06
CA GLN A 532 -2.87 8.40 7.47
C GLN A 532 -2.61 7.11 8.26
N SER A 533 -1.87 6.16 7.66
CA SER A 533 -1.61 4.86 8.29
C SER A 533 -0.71 4.95 9.53
N ILE A 534 0.03 6.06 9.73
CA ILE A 534 0.87 6.28 10.92
C ILE A 534 0.49 7.62 11.59
N PRO A 535 0.08 7.63 12.88
CA PRO A 535 -0.37 8.84 13.58
C PRO A 535 0.63 10.01 13.54
N GLY A 536 0.23 11.13 12.92
CA GLY A 536 1.06 12.33 12.78
C GLY A 536 2.23 12.21 11.76
N HIS A 537 2.32 11.09 11.04
CA HIS A 537 3.53 10.69 10.31
C HIS A 537 3.35 10.40 8.81
N GLY A 538 2.12 10.48 8.29
CA GLY A 538 1.79 10.39 6.86
C GLY A 538 1.19 9.05 6.44
N GLY A 539 1.17 8.81 5.12
CA GLY A 539 0.93 7.49 4.57
C GLY A 539 2.17 6.58 4.69
N MET A 540 1.97 5.28 4.47
CA MET A 540 3.09 4.34 4.29
C MET A 540 3.71 4.51 2.88
N THR A 541 2.90 4.84 1.88
CA THR A 541 3.36 5.08 0.50
C THR A 541 4.34 6.25 0.44
N ASP A 542 4.12 7.31 1.24
CA ASP A 542 4.99 8.48 1.40
C ASP A 542 6.38 8.20 2.03
N ARG A 543 6.67 6.93 2.35
CA ARG A 543 7.88 6.47 3.06
C ARG A 543 8.61 5.35 2.33
N MET A 544 7.86 4.55 1.57
CA MET A 544 8.39 3.39 0.83
C MET A 544 8.70 3.70 -0.64
N ASP A 545 8.33 4.88 -1.15
CA ASP A 545 8.52 5.28 -2.55
C ASP A 545 9.99 5.25 -3.01
N CYS A 546 10.92 5.83 -2.23
CA CYS A 546 12.36 5.70 -2.47
C CYS A 546 12.90 4.30 -2.13
N GLN A 547 12.32 3.64 -1.13
CA GLN A 547 12.80 2.33 -0.61
C GLN A 547 12.54 1.18 -1.58
N PHE A 548 11.38 1.16 -2.26
CA PHE A 548 11.10 0.17 -3.31
C PHE A 548 12.11 0.25 -4.45
N LEU A 549 12.42 1.46 -4.93
CA LEU A 549 13.40 1.67 -6.00
C LEU A 549 14.82 1.25 -5.58
N MET A 550 15.22 1.52 -4.34
CA MET A 550 16.51 1.05 -3.80
C MET A 550 16.57 -0.48 -3.63
N GLY A 551 15.48 -1.10 -3.16
CA GLY A 551 15.39 -2.55 -2.98
C GLY A 551 15.46 -3.33 -4.30
N VAL A 552 14.74 -2.86 -5.31
CA VAL A 552 14.81 -3.38 -6.70
C VAL A 552 16.24 -3.28 -7.23
N PHE A 553 16.87 -2.11 -7.13
CA PHE A 553 18.24 -1.90 -7.60
C PHE A 553 19.24 -2.81 -6.89
N THR A 554 19.14 -2.91 -5.56
CA THR A 554 20.05 -3.74 -4.75
C THR A 554 20.00 -5.20 -5.20
N TYR A 555 18.80 -5.76 -5.39
CA TYR A 555 18.64 -7.15 -5.79
C TYR A 555 19.21 -7.41 -7.18
N VAL A 556 18.91 -6.53 -8.15
CA VAL A 556 19.44 -6.65 -9.51
C VAL A 556 20.97 -6.54 -9.50
N TYR A 557 21.53 -5.57 -8.78
CA TYR A 557 22.96 -5.36 -8.67
C TYR A 557 23.68 -6.56 -8.01
N TYR A 558 23.15 -7.07 -6.88
CA TYR A 558 23.66 -8.26 -6.21
C TYR A 558 23.58 -9.50 -7.13
N SER A 559 22.40 -9.76 -7.69
CA SER A 559 22.13 -10.92 -8.56
C SER A 559 22.94 -10.93 -9.85
N SER A 560 23.49 -9.79 -10.28
CA SER A 560 24.30 -9.65 -11.51
C SER A 560 25.80 -9.50 -11.27
N LEU A 561 26.25 -9.01 -10.12
CA LEU A 561 27.66 -8.62 -9.90
C LEU A 561 28.30 -9.16 -8.61
N ILE A 562 27.53 -9.79 -7.71
CA ILE A 562 28.02 -10.23 -6.38
C ILE A 562 27.65 -11.68 -6.07
N ARG A 563 26.47 -12.14 -6.51
CA ARG A 563 25.99 -13.51 -6.27
C ARG A 563 26.87 -14.54 -6.99
N GLU A 564 27.51 -15.38 -6.21
CA GLU A 564 28.45 -16.40 -6.72
C GLU A 564 27.74 -17.69 -7.11
N VAL A 565 28.01 -18.17 -8.33
CA VAL A 565 27.45 -19.42 -8.86
C VAL A 565 28.27 -20.60 -8.33
N HIS A 566 27.86 -21.11 -7.16
CA HIS A 566 28.49 -22.26 -6.50
C HIS A 566 28.18 -23.57 -7.26
N VAL A 567 28.99 -23.87 -8.27
CA VAL A 567 28.91 -25.11 -9.06
C VAL A 567 29.50 -26.26 -8.24
N THR A 568 28.65 -27.00 -7.52
CA THR A 568 29.06 -28.19 -6.75
C THR A 568 29.23 -29.40 -7.68
N VAL A 569 30.16 -30.31 -7.35
CA VAL A 569 30.36 -31.58 -8.09
C VAL A 569 29.06 -32.38 -8.21
N GLY A 570 28.22 -32.37 -7.17
CA GLY A 570 26.89 -32.99 -7.20
C GLY A 570 25.94 -32.34 -8.21
N SER A 571 25.93 -31.00 -8.33
CA SER A 571 25.10 -30.30 -9.33
C SER A 571 25.58 -30.52 -10.78
N VAL A 572 26.89 -30.64 -10.99
CA VAL A 572 27.49 -31.02 -12.28
C VAL A 572 27.11 -32.45 -12.62
N LEU A 573 27.30 -33.40 -11.69
CA LEU A 573 26.93 -34.80 -11.88
C LEU A 573 25.44 -34.98 -12.14
N GLN A 574 24.56 -34.27 -11.42
CA GLN A 574 23.12 -34.28 -11.69
C GLN A 574 22.82 -33.78 -13.11
N THR A 575 23.44 -32.67 -13.52
CA THR A 575 23.25 -32.08 -14.86
C THR A 575 23.73 -33.02 -15.97
N ILE A 576 24.85 -33.72 -15.76
CA ILE A 576 25.36 -34.77 -16.64
C ILE A 576 24.36 -35.94 -16.73
N VAL A 577 23.93 -36.47 -15.58
CA VAL A 577 23.07 -37.66 -15.52
C VAL A 577 21.66 -37.41 -16.05
N SER A 578 21.08 -36.22 -15.83
CA SER A 578 19.73 -35.89 -16.32
C SER A 578 19.70 -35.19 -17.68
N GLY A 579 20.81 -34.62 -18.14
CA GLY A 579 20.89 -33.77 -19.34
C GLY A 579 21.65 -34.37 -20.52
N LEU A 580 22.54 -35.35 -20.30
CA LEU A 580 23.33 -36.00 -21.34
C LEU A 580 22.93 -37.46 -21.51
N THR A 581 22.92 -37.94 -22.76
CA THR A 581 22.77 -39.37 -23.06
C THR A 581 24.02 -40.15 -22.65
N VAL A 582 23.90 -41.46 -22.41
CA VAL A 582 25.03 -42.32 -21.95
C VAL A 582 26.27 -42.19 -22.85
N THR A 583 26.08 -42.07 -24.18
CA THR A 583 27.18 -41.84 -25.13
C THR A 583 27.92 -40.54 -24.86
N GLN A 584 27.19 -39.45 -24.62
CA GLN A 584 27.76 -38.13 -24.30
C GLN A 584 28.39 -38.08 -22.90
N GLN A 585 27.88 -38.88 -21.95
CA GLN A 585 28.50 -39.04 -20.63
C GLN A 585 29.89 -39.70 -20.75
N LEU A 586 30.01 -40.75 -21.58
CA LEU A 586 31.27 -41.43 -21.86
C LEU A 586 32.26 -40.54 -22.64
N GLU A 587 31.78 -39.77 -23.61
CA GLU A 587 32.56 -38.76 -24.35
C GLU A 587 33.13 -37.69 -23.41
N LEU A 588 32.27 -37.12 -22.56
CA LEU A 588 32.68 -36.14 -21.53
C LEU A 588 33.69 -36.71 -20.54
N MET A 589 33.55 -37.97 -20.11
CA MET A 589 34.53 -38.63 -19.24
C MET A 589 35.88 -38.84 -19.95
N ALA A 590 35.88 -39.19 -21.24
CA ALA A 590 37.10 -39.36 -22.02
C ALA A 590 37.85 -38.04 -22.22
N ASP A 591 37.16 -36.94 -22.49
CA ASP A 591 37.78 -35.62 -22.65
C ASP A 591 38.20 -34.98 -21.31
N LEU A 592 37.43 -35.18 -20.24
CA LEU A 592 37.86 -34.78 -18.89
C LEU A 592 39.11 -35.55 -18.45
N LYS A 593 39.20 -36.85 -18.78
CA LYS A 593 40.42 -37.64 -18.57
C LYS A 593 41.61 -37.06 -19.34
N ARG A 594 41.47 -36.83 -20.66
CA ARG A 594 42.52 -36.22 -21.51
C ARG A 594 42.99 -34.87 -20.96
N TYR A 595 42.08 -34.04 -20.46
CA TYR A 595 42.39 -32.74 -19.86
C TYR A 595 43.24 -32.88 -18.59
N LEU A 596 42.88 -33.80 -17.68
CA LEU A 596 43.60 -34.03 -16.43
C LEU A 596 44.97 -34.69 -16.66
N GLU A 597 45.04 -35.67 -17.56
CA GLU A 597 46.32 -36.28 -17.99
C GLU A 597 47.23 -35.23 -18.66
N GLY A 598 46.65 -34.27 -19.40
CA GLY A 598 47.35 -33.11 -19.97
C GLY A 598 47.89 -32.12 -18.93
N GLN A 599 47.41 -32.16 -17.68
CA GLN A 599 47.99 -31.45 -16.53
C GLN A 599 48.97 -32.31 -15.72
N GLY A 600 49.30 -33.52 -16.19
CA GLY A 600 50.17 -34.47 -15.48
C GLY A 600 49.49 -35.24 -14.35
N ILE A 601 48.17 -35.16 -14.23
CA ILE A 601 47.38 -35.92 -13.25
C ILE A 601 46.96 -37.24 -13.90
N ALA A 602 47.58 -38.35 -13.47
CA ALA A 602 47.24 -39.67 -13.98
C ALA A 602 45.85 -40.12 -13.46
N VAL A 603 44.87 -40.24 -14.37
CA VAL A 603 43.49 -40.62 -14.02
C VAL A 603 43.20 -42.06 -14.47
N ASN A 604 43.19 -42.98 -13.50
CA ASN A 604 42.56 -44.29 -13.69
C ASN A 604 41.05 -44.14 -13.46
N ILE A 605 40.28 -44.47 -14.50
CA ILE A 605 38.81 -44.57 -14.51
C ILE A 605 38.47 -46.06 -14.63
#